data_AF-A0A4S3K876-F1
#
_entry.id   AF-A0A4S3K876-F1
#
_cell.length_a   1.000
_cell.length_b   1.000
_cell.length_c   1.000
_cell.angle_alpha   90.00
_cell.angle_beta   90.00
_cell.angle_gamma   90.00
#
_symmetry.space_group_name_H-M   'P 1'
#
loop_
_entity.id
_entity.type
_entity.pdbx_description
1 polymer ?
#
loop_
_entity_poly.entity_id
_entity_poly.type
_entity_poly.pdbx_seq_one_letter_code
_entity_poly.pdbx_strand_id
1 'polypeptide(L)'
;MINTPFFGSAVRLLAAAAVAAGTFGLGACSSPNNDSVAIEGNYPIVFAKRNSEALGSPTDAIEFEAGGDLMMMNLASPSAGMENLTAVYTQGEGDVAEPEISYDGKRLLFSMRGPDDNSFHIFEMDLGTRALRRVIADDAVADEGDDLGAH
;
A
#
# COMPACT_ATOMS: atom_id res chain seq x y z
N MET A 1 72.83 30.02 -29.28
CA MET A 1 72.11 31.18 -28.72
C MET A 1 71.28 30.65 -27.56
N ILE A 2 71.67 30.93 -26.29
CA ILE A 2 71.12 32.04 -25.44
C ILE A 2 69.64 31.72 -25.12
N ASN A 3 69.10 31.59 -23.90
CA ASN A 3 69.48 31.90 -22.53
C ASN A 3 68.33 31.41 -21.59
N THR A 4 68.61 31.06 -20.33
CA THR A 4 67.62 30.90 -19.23
C THR A 4 67.09 32.26 -18.73
N PRO A 5 65.94 32.37 -18.02
CA PRO A 5 65.92 32.35 -16.52
C PRO A 5 64.70 31.58 -15.90
N PHE A 6 64.79 30.89 -14.74
CA PHE A 6 64.74 31.36 -13.33
C PHE A 6 63.41 32.10 -12.98
N PHE A 7 62.59 31.88 -11.95
CA PHE A 7 62.64 31.48 -10.51
C PHE A 7 61.21 30.94 -10.11
N GLY A 8 60.94 30.19 -9.04
CA GLY A 8 61.71 29.86 -7.84
C GLY A 8 61.01 28.89 -6.85
N SER A 9 61.82 28.43 -5.89
CA SER A 9 61.58 27.95 -4.51
C SER A 9 60.45 26.93 -4.26
N ALA A 10 60.68 25.62 -4.06
CA ALA A 10 61.47 24.87 -3.06
C ALA A 10 60.94 24.94 -1.60
N VAL A 11 61.09 23.80 -0.87
CA VAL A 11 61.04 23.56 0.60
C VAL A 11 59.74 22.89 1.08
N ARG A 12 59.64 21.80 1.89
CA ARG A 12 60.48 20.74 2.51
C ARG A 12 59.45 19.69 3.04
N LEU A 13 59.55 18.38 2.80
CA LEU A 13 60.16 17.33 3.67
C LEU A 13 59.79 17.41 5.18
N LEU A 14 58.95 16.49 5.71
CA LEU A 14 59.34 15.36 6.58
C LEU A 14 58.11 14.60 7.16
N ALA A 15 58.35 13.33 7.50
CA ALA A 15 57.42 12.32 7.99
C ALA A 15 57.11 12.38 9.50
N ALA A 16 56.02 11.71 9.92
CA ALA A 16 55.78 11.03 11.22
C ALA A 16 54.26 10.70 11.30
N ALA A 17 53.71 9.75 12.06
CA ALA A 17 54.13 8.55 12.78
C ALA A 17 52.80 7.99 13.37
N ALA A 18 52.66 6.68 13.51
CA ALA A 18 51.52 6.06 14.19
C ALA A 18 51.80 5.94 15.69
N VAL A 19 50.87 6.31 16.59
CA VAL A 19 50.62 5.68 17.93
C VAL A 19 49.21 5.99 18.45
N ALA A 20 48.43 4.91 18.60
CA ALA A 20 47.47 4.48 19.62
C ALA A 20 46.61 5.43 20.53
N ALA A 21 45.41 4.86 20.81
CA ALA A 21 44.63 4.87 22.05
C ALA A 21 43.70 6.07 22.33
N GLY A 22 42.39 5.80 22.20
CA GLY A 22 41.31 6.69 22.61
C GLY A 22 39.94 6.06 22.45
N THR A 23 39.68 4.95 23.15
CA THR A 23 38.32 4.43 23.37
C THR A 23 37.52 5.40 24.24
N PHE A 24 36.52 6.06 23.67
CA PHE A 24 35.33 6.50 24.40
C PHE A 24 34.11 6.22 23.53
N GLY A 25 33.60 5.00 23.68
CA GLY A 25 32.33 4.58 23.09
C GLY A 25 31.18 5.25 23.83
N LEU A 26 30.44 6.09 23.11
CA LEU A 26 29.04 6.38 23.40
C LEU A 26 28.21 5.89 22.21
N GLY A 27 28.27 4.59 21.95
CA GLY A 27 27.28 3.89 21.16
C GLY A 27 26.10 3.55 22.07
N ALA A 28 25.18 4.49 22.25
CA ALA A 28 23.87 4.17 22.80
C ALA A 28 23.19 3.21 21.82
N CYS A 29 23.33 1.91 22.07
CA CYS A 29 22.42 0.93 21.51
C CYS A 29 21.10 1.15 22.24
N SER A 30 20.24 1.99 21.69
CA SER A 30 18.80 1.82 21.93
C SER A 30 18.48 0.44 21.39
N SER A 31 18.36 -0.55 22.28
CA SER A 31 17.72 -1.81 21.94
C SER A 31 16.41 -1.46 21.25
N PRO A 32 16.20 -1.83 19.98
CA PRO A 32 14.85 -1.83 19.46
C PRO A 32 14.11 -2.79 20.39
N ASN A 33 13.15 -2.29 21.15
CA ASN A 33 12.05 -3.18 21.55
C ASN A 33 11.37 -3.51 20.22
N ASN A 34 11.87 -4.56 19.58
CA ASN A 34 11.22 -5.20 18.45
C ASN A 34 10.00 -5.94 19.01
N ASP A 35 9.01 -5.13 19.40
CA ASP A 35 7.61 -5.52 19.53
C ASP A 35 6.98 -5.69 18.14
N SER A 36 7.81 -5.92 17.11
CA SER A 36 7.38 -6.53 15.87
C SER A 36 7.01 -7.96 16.22
N VAL A 37 5.72 -8.18 16.47
CA VAL A 37 5.11 -9.48 16.26
C VAL A 37 5.30 -9.79 14.77
N ALA A 38 6.45 -10.34 14.43
CA ALA A 38 6.67 -10.95 13.14
C ALA A 38 5.81 -12.21 13.16
N ILE A 39 4.59 -12.09 12.66
CA ILE A 39 3.79 -13.27 12.39
C ILE A 39 4.56 -14.02 11.29
N GLU A 40 5.20 -15.14 11.65
CA GLU A 40 5.80 -16.04 10.67
C GLU A 40 4.67 -16.62 9.82
N GLY A 41 4.35 -15.96 8.70
CA GLY A 41 3.43 -16.48 7.71
C GLY A 41 3.15 -15.50 6.58
N ASN A 42 3.02 -16.05 5.37
CA ASN A 42 2.61 -15.32 4.19
C ASN A 42 1.09 -15.24 4.16
N TYR A 43 0.53 -14.26 4.88
CA TYR A 43 -0.90 -14.00 4.88
C TYR A 43 -1.23 -12.99 3.80
N PRO A 44 -2.13 -13.32 2.85
CA PRO A 44 -2.67 -12.31 1.97
C PRO A 44 -3.57 -11.36 2.75
N ILE A 45 -3.59 -10.10 2.35
CA ILE A 45 -4.51 -9.09 2.86
C ILE A 45 -5.32 -8.52 1.70
N VAL A 46 -6.58 -8.22 1.98
CA VAL A 46 -7.48 -7.53 1.06
C VAL A 46 -8.01 -6.29 1.77
N PHE A 47 -8.06 -5.17 1.08
CA PHE A 47 -8.49 -3.89 1.64
C PHE A 47 -9.05 -2.97 0.55
N ALA A 48 -9.98 -2.09 0.93
CA ALA A 48 -10.39 -0.99 0.08
C ALA A 48 -9.32 0.10 0.08
N LYS A 49 -8.96 0.59 -1.10
CA LYS A 49 -8.06 1.74 -1.27
C LYS A 49 -8.86 2.91 -1.82
N ARG A 50 -8.96 3.99 -1.05
CA ARG A 50 -9.72 5.20 -1.38
C ARG A 50 -8.88 6.46 -1.16
N ASN A 51 -9.27 7.57 -1.79
CA ASN A 51 -8.59 8.86 -1.62
C ASN A 51 -8.98 9.51 -0.29
N SER A 52 -8.02 9.65 0.62
CA SER A 52 -8.24 10.23 1.94
C SER A 52 -8.29 11.75 1.98
N GLU A 53 -7.95 12.44 0.89
CA GLU A 53 -8.06 13.89 0.78
C GLU A 53 -9.43 14.31 0.24
N ALA A 54 -10.06 13.45 -0.57
CA ALA A 54 -11.40 13.68 -1.11
C ALA A 54 -12.47 13.40 -0.05
N LEU A 55 -12.29 12.33 0.72
CA LEU A 55 -13.20 11.92 1.78
C LEU A 55 -12.81 12.54 3.12
N GLY A 56 -13.79 13.05 3.87
CA GLY A 56 -13.57 13.41 5.27
C GLY A 56 -13.09 12.23 6.11
N SER A 57 -13.63 11.03 5.84
CA SER A 57 -13.15 9.75 6.38
C SER A 57 -13.13 8.69 5.27
N PRO A 58 -11.98 8.04 4.97
CA PRO A 58 -11.90 7.02 3.93
C PRO A 58 -12.71 5.75 4.22
N THR A 59 -13.06 5.53 5.49
CA THR A 59 -13.90 4.39 5.90
C THR A 59 -15.38 4.73 5.85
N ASP A 60 -15.74 5.99 5.61
CA ASP A 60 -17.12 6.39 5.45
C ASP A 60 -17.53 6.16 4.00
N ALA A 61 -18.30 5.10 3.76
CA ALA A 61 -18.72 4.71 2.42
C ALA A 61 -19.87 5.57 1.88
N ILE A 62 -20.49 6.44 2.70
CA ILE A 62 -21.72 7.18 2.36
C ILE A 62 -21.53 8.05 1.11
N GLU A 63 -20.32 8.55 0.88
CA GLU A 63 -19.99 9.36 -0.30
C GLU A 63 -19.21 8.51 -1.32
N PHE A 64 -19.70 8.49 -2.56
CA PHE A 64 -18.98 7.90 -3.68
C PHE A 64 -17.80 8.80 -4.06
N GLU A 65 -16.61 8.20 -4.16
CA GLU A 65 -15.42 8.86 -4.68
C GLU A 65 -14.73 7.99 -5.72
N ALA A 66 -14.66 8.51 -6.95
CA ALA A 66 -14.01 7.83 -8.05
C ALA A 66 -12.53 7.56 -7.77
N GLY A 67 -12.07 6.37 -8.13
CA GLY A 67 -10.71 5.91 -7.87
C GLY A 67 -10.58 4.96 -6.67
N GLY A 68 -11.70 4.59 -6.05
CA GLY A 68 -11.77 3.55 -5.04
C GLY A 68 -11.75 2.15 -5.65
N ASP A 69 -10.96 1.25 -5.06
CA ASP A 69 -10.81 -0.12 -5.55
C ASP A 69 -10.52 -1.12 -4.44
N LEU A 70 -10.88 -2.39 -4.69
CA LEU A 70 -10.48 -3.51 -3.85
C LEU A 70 -9.08 -3.98 -4.22
N MET A 71 -8.16 -3.85 -3.28
CA MET A 71 -6.76 -4.21 -3.46
C MET A 71 -6.41 -5.48 -2.69
N MET A 72 -5.48 -6.26 -3.23
CA MET A 72 -4.92 -7.43 -2.57
C MET A 72 -3.39 -7.34 -2.53
N MET A 73 -2.81 -7.73 -1.40
CA MET A 73 -1.38 -8.06 -1.32
C MET A 73 -1.24 -9.53 -0.93
N ASN A 74 -0.40 -10.27 -1.65
CA ASN A 74 -0.16 -11.70 -1.36
C ASN A 74 0.66 -11.94 -0.08
N LEU A 75 1.23 -10.88 0.48
CA LEU A 75 1.97 -10.89 1.73
C LEU A 75 1.59 -9.64 2.53
N ALA A 76 1.32 -9.79 3.82
CA ALA A 76 1.15 -8.71 4.77
C ALA A 76 2.49 -7.97 5.04
N SER A 77 3.06 -7.36 4.01
CA SER A 77 4.31 -6.61 4.04
C SER A 77 4.13 -5.28 3.32
N PRO A 78 4.70 -4.17 3.85
CA PRO A 78 4.70 -2.88 3.16
C PRO A 78 5.38 -2.90 1.78
N SER A 79 6.27 -3.87 1.54
CA SER A 79 6.96 -4.05 0.26
C SER A 79 6.26 -5.01 -0.71
N ALA A 80 5.12 -5.58 -0.32
CA ALA A 80 4.38 -6.48 -1.20
C ALA A 80 3.74 -5.71 -2.36
N GLY A 81 3.70 -6.34 -3.54
CA GLY A 81 2.96 -5.81 -4.68
C GLY A 81 1.46 -5.80 -4.40
N MET A 82 0.77 -4.75 -4.84
CA MET A 82 -0.68 -4.64 -4.81
C MET A 82 -1.28 -5.08 -6.15
N GLU A 83 -2.31 -5.92 -6.09
CA GLU A 83 -3.15 -6.30 -7.23
C GLU A 83 -4.51 -5.62 -7.06
N ASN A 84 -5.04 -5.00 -8.12
CA ASN A 84 -6.39 -4.45 -8.13
C ASN A 84 -7.37 -5.56 -8.56
N LEU A 85 -8.23 -5.99 -7.65
CA LEU A 85 -9.17 -7.10 -7.88
C LEU A 85 -10.41 -6.67 -8.66
N THR A 86 -10.77 -5.39 -8.58
CA THR A 86 -12.00 -4.84 -9.14
C THR A 86 -11.80 -4.10 -10.45
N ALA A 87 -10.55 -3.95 -10.92
CA ALA A 87 -10.18 -3.21 -12.13
C ALA A 87 -11.02 -3.54 -13.38
N VAL A 88 -11.45 -4.80 -13.55
CA VAL A 88 -12.27 -5.21 -14.69
C VAL A 88 -13.65 -4.54 -14.68
N TYR A 89 -14.18 -4.26 -13.50
CA TYR A 89 -15.48 -3.63 -13.29
C TYR A 89 -15.36 -2.12 -13.09
N THR A 90 -14.49 -1.68 -12.18
CA THR A 90 -14.34 -0.27 -11.78
C THR A 90 -13.55 0.55 -12.79
N GLN A 91 -12.67 -0.09 -13.57
CA GLN A 91 -11.76 0.57 -14.50
C GLN A 91 -10.85 1.62 -13.84
N GLY A 92 -10.69 1.56 -12.51
CA GLY A 92 -9.98 2.58 -11.72
C GLY A 92 -10.79 3.85 -11.46
N GLU A 93 -12.08 3.88 -11.78
CA GLU A 93 -12.98 5.04 -11.64
C GLU A 93 -14.26 4.68 -10.83
N GLY A 94 -14.25 3.52 -10.17
CA GLY A 94 -15.32 3.11 -9.25
C GLY A 94 -15.03 3.49 -7.81
N ASP A 95 -15.77 2.85 -6.90
CA ASP A 95 -15.54 2.91 -5.46
C ASP A 95 -15.93 1.59 -4.79
N VAL A 96 -15.25 1.25 -3.69
CA VAL A 96 -15.43 -0.01 -2.94
C VAL A 96 -15.40 0.25 -1.45
N ALA A 97 -16.27 -0.41 -0.70
CA ALA A 97 -16.34 -0.34 0.74
C ALA A 97 -16.54 -1.72 1.40
N GLU A 98 -16.20 -1.77 2.69
CA GLU A 98 -16.51 -2.87 3.61
C GLU A 98 -16.22 -4.29 3.09
N PRO A 99 -14.95 -4.62 2.76
CA PRO A 99 -14.61 -5.97 2.37
C PRO A 99 -14.65 -6.96 3.54
N GLU A 100 -15.49 -7.96 3.39
CA GLU A 100 -15.71 -9.05 4.34
C GLU A 100 -15.23 -10.38 3.75
N ILE A 101 -14.39 -11.10 4.50
CA ILE A 101 -13.86 -12.40 4.08
C ILE A 101 -14.73 -13.54 4.63
N SER A 102 -15.09 -14.48 3.76
CA SER A 102 -15.71 -15.74 4.16
C SER A 102 -14.81 -16.54 5.11
N TYR A 103 -15.44 -17.38 5.95
CA TYR A 103 -14.75 -18.17 6.97
C TYR A 103 -13.61 -19.04 6.43
N ASP A 104 -13.74 -19.58 5.22
CA ASP A 104 -12.71 -20.42 4.59
C ASP A 104 -11.65 -19.64 3.80
N GLY A 105 -11.76 -18.30 3.78
CA GLY A 105 -10.82 -17.40 3.11
C GLY A 105 -10.89 -17.43 1.59
N LYS A 106 -11.93 -18.02 0.98
CA LYS A 106 -12.00 -18.20 -0.48
C LYS A 106 -12.89 -17.20 -1.20
N ARG A 107 -13.80 -16.55 -0.47
CA ARG A 107 -14.75 -15.59 -1.02
C ARG A 107 -14.75 -14.29 -0.24
N LEU A 108 -14.97 -13.20 -0.95
CA LEU A 108 -15.17 -11.86 -0.41
C LEU A 108 -16.60 -11.40 -0.66
N LEU A 109 -17.18 -10.70 0.30
CA LEU A 109 -18.39 -9.90 0.15
C LEU A 109 -17.99 -8.44 0.34
N PHE A 110 -18.49 -7.53 -0.48
CA PHE A 110 -18.17 -6.10 -0.37
C PHE A 110 -19.21 -5.26 -1.10
N SER A 111 -19.26 -3.98 -0.75
CA SER A 111 -20.05 -2.98 -1.47
C SER A 111 -19.21 -2.35 -2.57
N MET A 112 -19.77 -2.20 -3.77
CA MET A 112 -19.06 -1.57 -4.88
C MET A 112 -20.02 -0.74 -5.73
N ARG A 113 -19.51 0.37 -6.24
CA ARG A 113 -20.16 1.20 -7.24
C ARG A 113 -19.21 1.41 -8.42
N GLY A 114 -19.60 0.95 -9.60
CA GLY A 114 -18.88 1.22 -10.84
C GLY A 114 -19.08 2.65 -11.32
N PRO A 115 -18.27 3.11 -12.30
CA PRO A 115 -18.37 4.47 -12.84
C PRO A 115 -19.72 4.76 -13.51
N ASP A 116 -20.38 3.73 -14.03
CA ASP A 116 -21.67 3.82 -14.72
C ASP A 116 -22.86 3.44 -13.81
N ASP A 117 -22.61 3.08 -12.55
CA ASP A 117 -23.64 2.63 -11.61
C ASP A 117 -24.28 3.82 -10.88
N ASN A 118 -25.60 3.73 -10.67
CA ASN A 118 -26.37 4.77 -10.01
C ASN A 118 -26.19 4.79 -8.49
N SER A 119 -25.88 3.64 -7.89
CA SER A 119 -25.80 3.42 -6.44
C SER A 119 -24.75 2.36 -6.12
N PHE A 120 -24.47 2.15 -4.84
CA PHE A 120 -23.69 0.98 -4.40
C PHE A 120 -24.54 -0.29 -4.46
N HIS A 121 -23.92 -1.41 -4.79
CA HIS A 121 -24.51 -2.75 -4.70
C HIS A 121 -23.59 -3.73 -3.96
N ILE A 122 -24.17 -4.80 -3.42
CA ILE A 122 -23.39 -5.90 -2.82
C ILE A 122 -22.85 -6.85 -3.90
N PHE A 123 -21.55 -7.11 -3.85
CA PHE A 123 -20.87 -8.09 -4.70
C PHE A 123 -20.21 -9.20 -3.87
N GLU A 124 -20.21 -10.40 -4.43
CA GLU A 124 -19.40 -11.53 -3.98
C GLU A 124 -18.30 -11.80 -5.03
N MET A 125 -17.07 -12.04 -4.56
CA MET A 125 -15.96 -12.47 -5.41
C MET A 125 -15.39 -13.81 -4.93
N ASP A 126 -15.19 -14.75 -5.85
CA ASP A 126 -14.34 -15.93 -5.61
C ASP A 126 -12.86 -15.55 -5.81
N LEU A 127 -12.03 -15.72 -4.78
CA LEU A 127 -10.62 -15.35 -4.80
C LEU A 127 -9.75 -16.31 -5.62
N GLY A 128 -10.19 -17.55 -5.84
CA GLY A 128 -9.46 -18.52 -6.64
C GLY A 128 -9.67 -18.32 -8.15
N THR A 129 -10.90 -18.03 -8.56
CA THR A 129 -11.24 -17.84 -9.98
C THR A 129 -11.37 -16.38 -10.40
N ARG A 130 -11.38 -15.43 -9.45
CA ARG A 130 -11.71 -14.01 -9.66
C ARG A 130 -13.09 -13.80 -10.27
N ALA A 131 -14.02 -14.74 -10.05
CA ALA A 131 -15.39 -14.59 -10.51
C ALA A 131 -16.11 -13.56 -9.63
N LEU A 132 -16.63 -12.51 -10.25
CA LEU A 132 -17.36 -11.43 -9.60
C LEU A 132 -18.87 -11.59 -9.88
N ARG A 133 -19.70 -11.45 -8.84
CA ARG A 133 -21.15 -11.59 -8.95
C ARG A 133 -21.85 -10.56 -8.07
N ARG A 134 -22.76 -9.77 -8.63
CA ARG A 134 -23.69 -8.96 -7.82
C ARG A 134 -24.69 -9.88 -7.12
N VAL A 135 -24.90 -9.68 -5.82
CA VAL A 135 -25.72 -10.56 -4.98
C VAL A 135 -27.21 -10.40 -5.30
N ILE A 136 -27.66 -9.16 -5.47
CA ILE A 136 -29.01 -8.84 -5.94
C ILE A 136 -28.98 -8.81 -7.46
N ALA A 137 -29.66 -9.78 -8.10
CA ALA A 137 -29.62 -9.92 -9.55
C ALA A 137 -30.51 -8.88 -10.27
N ASP A 138 -31.63 -8.49 -9.64
CA ASP A 138 -32.57 -7.53 -10.20
C ASP A 138 -32.03 -6.10 -10.07
N ASP A 139 -31.94 -5.38 -11.20
CA ASP A 139 -31.37 -4.04 -11.25
C ASP A 139 -32.17 -3.04 -10.42
N ALA A 140 -33.50 -3.08 -10.50
CA ALA A 140 -34.35 -2.12 -9.81
C ALA A 140 -34.27 -2.29 -8.30
N VAL A 141 -34.25 -3.53 -7.82
CA VAL A 141 -34.09 -3.84 -6.39
C VAL A 141 -32.70 -3.47 -5.89
N ALA A 142 -31.65 -3.74 -6.67
CA ALA A 142 -30.28 -3.38 -6.31
C ALA A 142 -30.10 -1.85 -6.24
N ASP A 143 -30.63 -1.12 -7.22
CA ASP A 143 -30.54 0.34 -7.28
C ASP A 143 -31.32 1.03 -6.15
N GLU A 144 -32.43 0.44 -5.68
CA GLU A 144 -33.20 0.97 -4.55
C GLU A 144 -32.46 0.80 -3.20
N GLY A 145 -31.60 -0.22 -3.10
CA GLY A 145 -30.90 -0.56 -1.87
C GLY A 145 -29.83 0.45 -1.45
N ASP A 146 -29.10 1.01 -2.42
CA ASP A 146 -27.87 1.78 -2.20
C ASP A 146 -27.01 1.13 -1.10
N ASP A 147 -26.51 -0.06 -1.41
CA ASP A 147 -25.97 -1.00 -0.43
C ASP A 147 -24.58 -0.54 0.07
N LEU A 148 -24.54 0.48 0.93
CA LEU A 148 -23.32 1.13 1.42
C LEU A 148 -22.52 0.32 2.45
N GLY A 149 -23.04 -0.84 2.88
CA GLY A 149 -22.33 -1.74 3.78
C GLY A 149 -22.79 -3.18 3.70
N ALA A 150 -21.86 -4.11 3.93
CA ALA A 150 -22.09 -5.55 3.82
C ALA A 150 -22.45 -6.23 5.15
N HIS A 151 -22.65 -5.43 6.21
CA HIS A 151 -22.94 -5.86 7.58
C HIS A 151 -24.41 -5.88 7.98
#